data_AF-A0A7U3CZE7-F1
#
_entry.id   AF-A0A7U3CZE7-F1
#
_cell.length_a   1.000
_cell.length_b   1.000
_cell.length_c   1.000
_cell.angle_alpha   90.00
_cell.angle_beta   90.00
_cell.angle_gamma   90.00
#
_symmetry.space_group_name_H-M   'P 1'
#
loop_
_entity.id
_entity.type
_entity.pdbx_description
1 polymer ?
#
loop_
_entity_poly.entity_id
_entity_poly.type
_entity_poly.pdbx_seq_one_letter_code
_entity_poly.pdbx_strand_id
1 'polypeptide(L)' 'MPVKTGEYKGFPTISLLKDEQDTRPFTFGLGKAKLIMANIEEIKKFVEENAKQ' A
#
# COMPACT_ATOMS: atom_id res chain seq x y z
N MET A 1 10.46 1.33 -6.01
CA MET A 1 9.30 0.45 -5.80
C MET A 1 8.27 0.75 -6.88
N PRO A 2 7.97 -0.20 -7.76
CA PRO A 2 6.95 -0.01 -8.78
C PRO A 2 5.56 0.10 -8.12
N VAL A 3 4.74 1.02 -8.61
CA VAL A 3 3.33 1.14 -8.23
C VAL A 3 2.49 0.84 -9.47
N LYS A 4 1.49 -0.02 -9.33
CA LYS A 4 0.53 -0.32 -10.41
C LYS A 4 -0.87 0.04 -9.97
N THR A 5 -1.60 0.80 -10.78
CA THR A 5 -3.03 1.01 -10.61
C THR A 5 -3.80 -0.01 -11.43
N GLY A 6 -4.98 -0.41 -10.95
CA GLY A 6 -5.85 -1.35 -11.65
C GLY A 6 -7.30 -1.16 -11.28
N GLU A 7 -8.11 -2.14 -11.68
CA GLU A 7 -9.53 -2.17 -11.38
C GLU A 7 -9.92 -3.58 -10.92
N TYR A 8 -10.77 -3.66 -9.90
CA TYR A 8 -11.37 -4.91 -9.46
C TYR A 8 -12.87 -4.70 -9.26
N LYS A 9 -13.68 -5.39 -10.07
CA LYS A 9 -15.15 -5.32 -10.05
C LYS A 9 -15.68 -3.87 -10.16
N GLY A 10 -15.11 -3.06 -11.06
CA GLY A 10 -15.53 -1.65 -11.23
C GLY A 10 -14.92 -0.68 -10.21
N PHE A 11 -14.12 -1.15 -9.25
CA PHE A 11 -13.49 -0.30 -8.23
C PHE A 11 -12.00 -0.14 -8.49
N PRO A 12 -11.45 1.09 -8.40
CA PRO A 12 -10.03 1.33 -8.58
C PRO A 12 -9.21 0.72 -7.45
N THR A 13 -8.09 0.10 -7.82
CA THR A 13 -7.12 -0.52 -6.93
C THR A 13 -5.71 0.02 -7.19
N ILE A 14 -4.87 -0.07 -6.17
CA ILE A 14 -3.45 0.24 -6.23
C ILE A 14 -2.66 -0.93 -5.64
N SER A 15 -1.58 -1.30 -6.30
CA SER A 15 -0.67 -2.37 -5.93
C SER A 15 0.72 -1.78 -5.68
N LEU A 16 1.26 -2.03 -4.50
CA LEU A 16 2.62 -1.68 -4.11
C LEU A 16 3.50 -2.91 -4.28
N LEU A 17 4.48 -2.83 -5.19
CA LEU A 17 5.40 -3.92 -5.49
C LEU A 17 6.73 -3.70 -4.76
N LYS A 18 7.30 -4.77 -4.20
CA LYS A 18 8.65 -4.74 -3.63
C LYS A 18 9.70 -4.46 -4.71
N ASP A 19 9.54 -5.12 -5.85
CA ASP A 19 10.37 -5.01 -7.05
C ASP A 19 9.55 -5.33 -8.31
N GLU A 20 10.16 -5.26 -9.49
CA GLU A 20 9.45 -5.46 -10.76
C GLU A 20 8.93 -6.89 -10.98
N GLN A 21 9.51 -7.88 -10.29
CA GLN A 21 9.18 -9.30 -10.40
C GLN A 21 8.26 -9.77 -9.27
N ASP A 22 7.78 -8.86 -8.42
CA ASP A 22 6.91 -9.18 -7.29
C ASP A 22 5.60 -9.83 -7.75
N THR A 23 5.47 -11.13 -7.47
CA THR A 23 4.30 -11.94 -7.83
C THR A 23 3.17 -11.84 -6.80
N ARG A 24 3.42 -11.24 -5.62
CA ARG A 24 2.44 -11.09 -4.53
C ARG A 24 2.41 -9.65 -4.02
N PRO A 25 2.02 -8.69 -4.88
CA PRO A 25 2.02 -7.29 -4.51
C PRO A 25 0.95 -6.97 -3.47
N PHE A 26 1.26 -6.02 -2.59
CA PHE A 26 0.28 -5.52 -1.63
C PHE A 26 -0.74 -4.64 -2.34
N THR A 27 -1.96 -5.14 -2.52
CA THR A 27 -3.01 -4.49 -3.32
C THR A 27 -4.18 -4.08 -2.45
N PHE A 28 -4.67 -2.84 -2.65
CA PHE A 28 -5.82 -2.32 -1.91
C PHE A 28 -6.62 -1.32 -2.75
N GLY A 29 -7.91 -1.18 -2.42
CA GLY A 29 -8.82 -0.25 -3.10
C GLY A 29 -8.79 1.17 -2.52
N LEU A 30 -9.47 2.10 -3.21
CA LEU A 30 -9.52 3.51 -2.85
C LEU A 30 -9.95 3.79 -1.40
N GLY A 31 -10.90 3.04 -0.84
CA GLY A 31 -11.33 3.23 0.55
C GLY A 31 -10.20 3.02 1.56
N LYS A 32 -9.42 1.95 1.38
CA LYS A 32 -8.22 1.67 2.19
C LYS A 32 -7.13 2.72 1.94
N ALA A 33 -6.97 3.17 0.68
CA ALA A 33 -5.99 4.21 0.34
C ALA A 33 -6.27 5.54 1.09
N LYS A 34 -7.54 5.96 1.14
CA LYS A 34 -7.94 7.16 1.91
C LYS A 34 -7.66 7.00 3.40
N LEU A 35 -7.96 5.83 3.98
CA LEU A 35 -7.69 5.57 5.39
C LEU A 35 -6.20 5.59 5.72
N ILE A 36 -5.36 4.99 4.86
CA ILE A 36 -3.90 5.05 4.98
C ILE A 36 -3.41 6.49 4.93
N MET A 37 -3.88 7.28 3.96
CA MET A 37 -3.50 8.69 3.82
C MET A 37 -3.88 9.51 5.06
N ALA A 38 -5.06 9.28 5.62
CA ALA A 38 -5.53 9.98 6.84
C ALA A 38 -4.70 9.65 8.09
N ASN A 39 -3.99 8.51 8.11
CA ASN A 39 -3.22 8.03 9.26
C ASN A 39 -1.72 7.85 8.94
N ILE A 40 -1.22 8.50 7.88
CA ILE A 40 0.12 8.24 7.36
C ILE A 40 1.22 8.51 8.39
N GLU A 41 1.04 9.52 9.24
CA GLU A 41 2.01 9.88 10.29
C GLU A 41 2.08 8.83 11.39
N GLU A 42 0.94 8.27 11.82
CA GLU A 42 0.93 7.18 12.80
C GLU A 42 1.52 5.89 12.22
N ILE A 43 1.28 5.62 10.93
CA ILE A 43 1.91 4.50 10.21
C ILE A 43 3.43 4.65 10.18
N LYS A 44 3.96 5.86 9.93
CA LYS A 44 5.41 6.11 9.96
C LYS A 44 5.99 5.84 11.34
N LYS A 45 5.39 6.39 12.40
CA LYS A 45 5.83 6.13 13.79
C LYS A 45 5.86 4.64 14.11
N PHE A 46 4.80 3.92 13.76
CA PHE A 46 4.71 2.48 13.94
C PHE A 46 5.87 1.74 13.25
N VAL A 47 6.22 2.13 12.03
CA VAL A 47 7.37 1.55 11.31
C VAL A 47 8.68 1.85 12.03
N GLU A 48 8.92 3.10 12.45
CA GLU A 48 10.14 3.50 13.17
C GLU A 48 10.32 2.75 14.49
N GLU A 49 9.25 2.58 15.26
CA GLU A 49 9.25 1.84 16.53
C GLU A 49 9.59 0.37 16.35
N ASN A 50 9.24 -0.22 15.21
CA ASN A 50 9.42 -1.65 14.93
C ASN A 50 10.58 -1.94 13.96
N ALA A 51 11.26 -0.93 13.42
CA ALA A 51 12.37 -1.09 12.47
C ALA A 51 13.64 -1.72 13.08
N LYS A 52 13.66 -1.98 14.40
CA LYS A 52 14.80 -2.57 15.13
C LYS A 52 14.69 -4.09 15.35
N GLN A 53 13.76 -4.78 14.70
CA GLN A 53 13.68 -6.25 14.71
C GLN A 53 14.50 -6.89 13.60
#